data_AF-A0A518AJU5-F1
#
_entry.id   AF-A0A518AJU5-F1
#
_cell.length_a   1.000
_cell.length_b   1.000
_cell.length_c   1.000
_cell.angle_alpha   90.00
_cell.angle_beta   90.00
_cell.angle_gamma   90.00
#
_symmetry.space_group_name_H-M   'P 1'
#
loop_
_entity.id
_entity.type
_entity.pdbx_description
1 polymer ?
#
loop_
_entity_poly.entity_id
_entity_poly.type
_entity_poly.pdbx_seq_one_letter_code
_entity_poly.pdbx_strand_id
1 'polypeptide(L)'
;MMLVVSACIPVAVHYYRYYDYPQYFITQLGEYQFLDDSRVLELYEEDGYINYRFKTGGKSRGTSKASIPKGSPWFAFVETRNRVWIYDGVDDLVLLSNSEKQRGTYSIKVCGDWLIQQIPPEVTSRLPNLLDNSKSSETNNVDAASGE
;
A
#
# COMPACT_ATOMS: atom_id res chain seq x y z
N MET A 1 14.23 30.60 38.46
CA MET A 1 14.94 30.04 37.29
C MET A 1 14.39 28.62 37.09
N MET A 2 13.44 28.44 36.17
CA MET A 2 12.77 27.15 35.94
C MET A 2 13.49 26.39 34.83
N LEU A 3 13.94 25.17 35.14
CA LEU A 3 14.53 24.22 34.18
C LEU A 3 13.41 23.43 33.51
N VAL A 4 13.23 23.65 32.21
CA VAL A 4 12.34 22.82 31.37
C VAL A 4 13.14 21.59 30.96
N VAL A 5 12.77 20.43 31.52
CA VAL A 5 13.40 19.15 31.19
C VAL A 5 12.69 18.60 29.96
N SER A 6 13.32 18.75 28.79
CA SER A 6 12.82 18.20 27.53
C SER A 6 13.11 16.70 27.50
N ALA A 7 12.07 15.87 27.64
CA ALA A 7 12.19 14.42 27.54
C ALA A 7 12.28 14.01 26.05
N CYS A 8 13.43 13.49 25.62
CA CYS A 8 13.55 12.77 24.35
C CYS A 8 12.77 11.46 24.44
N ILE A 9 11.70 11.32 23.66
CA ILE A 9 10.99 10.05 23.52
C ILE A 9 11.82 9.16 22.60
N PRO A 10 12.28 7.96 23.05
CA PRO A 10 12.99 7.03 22.17
C PRO A 10 12.02 6.44 21.14
N VAL A 11 12.38 6.57 19.86
CA VAL A 11 11.70 5.87 18.77
C VAL A 11 12.11 4.40 18.83
N ALA A 12 11.14 3.51 19.02
CA ALA A 12 11.39 2.07 19.10
C ALA A 12 11.75 1.51 17.72
N VAL A 13 13.01 1.13 17.54
CA VAL A 13 13.49 0.48 16.31
C VAL A 13 13.34 -1.03 16.47
N HIS A 14 12.48 -1.65 15.65
CA HIS A 14 12.29 -3.10 15.63
C HIS A 14 13.20 -3.74 14.58
N TYR A 15 14.07 -4.66 15.00
CA TYR A 15 14.97 -5.41 14.11
C TYR A 15 14.46 -6.85 13.91
N TYR A 16 14.08 -7.21 12.68
CA TYR A 16 13.72 -8.58 12.28
C TYR A 16 14.91 -9.30 11.60
N ARG A 17 14.98 -10.64 11.64
CA ARG A 17 16.05 -11.43 10.99
C ARG A 17 15.72 -11.75 9.52
N TYR A 18 16.78 -11.86 8.72
CA TYR A 18 16.84 -11.73 7.25
C TYR A 18 16.21 -12.85 6.38
N TYR A 19 15.45 -13.81 6.92
CA TYR A 19 14.87 -14.92 6.13
C TYR A 19 13.36 -15.12 6.25
N ASP A 20 12.73 -14.47 7.22
CA ASP A 20 11.28 -14.32 7.30
C ASP A 20 11.05 -12.82 7.46
N TYR A 21 10.84 -12.11 6.35
CA TYR A 21 10.27 -10.78 6.47
C TYR A 21 8.84 -11.02 6.92
N PRO A 22 8.44 -10.68 8.16
CA PRO A 22 7.06 -10.89 8.54
C PRO A 22 6.23 -10.08 7.56
N GLN A 23 5.32 -10.73 6.87
CA GLN A 23 4.28 -10.00 6.16
C GLN A 23 3.44 -9.32 7.24
N TYR A 24 3.37 -7.99 7.20
CA TYR A 24 2.62 -7.25 8.20
C TYR A 24 1.87 -6.08 7.61
N PHE A 25 0.84 -5.69 8.35
CA PHE A 25 0.02 -4.53 8.07
C PHE A 25 0.52 -3.34 8.87
N ILE A 26 0.58 -2.20 8.19
CA ILE A 26 0.83 -0.89 8.76
C ILE A 26 -0.47 -0.09 8.63
N THR A 27 -0.93 0.44 9.74
CA THR A 27 -2.14 1.29 9.82
C THR A 27 -1.85 2.60 10.54
N GLN A 28 -0.58 2.89 10.81
CA GLN A 28 -0.13 4.08 11.52
C GLN A 28 0.85 4.85 10.64
N LEU A 29 0.88 6.17 10.85
CA LEU A 29 1.88 7.03 10.23
C LEU A 29 3.24 6.79 10.88
N GLY A 30 4.32 7.00 10.13
CA GLY A 30 5.68 6.87 10.63
C GLY A 30 6.67 6.43 9.56
N GLU A 31 7.89 6.20 10.02
CA GLU A 31 8.97 5.63 9.22
C GLU A 31 9.15 4.16 9.56
N TYR A 32 9.10 3.32 8.52
CA TYR A 32 9.21 1.88 8.61
C TYR A 32 10.47 1.43 7.89
N GLN A 33 11.51 1.14 8.67
CA GLN A 33 12.80 0.71 8.15
C GLN A 33 12.76 -0.78 7.77
N PHE A 34 13.31 -1.08 6.59
CA PHE A 34 13.47 -2.44 6.13
C PHE A 34 14.87 -2.95 6.48
N LEU A 35 15.02 -4.26 6.67
CA LEU A 35 16.18 -4.93 7.30
C LEU A 35 17.54 -4.69 6.67
N ASP A 36 17.59 -4.19 5.44
CA ASP A 36 18.83 -3.91 4.71
C ASP A 36 19.37 -2.50 5.02
N ASP A 37 18.80 -1.80 6.01
CA ASP A 37 19.07 -0.43 6.52
C ASP A 37 19.09 0.71 5.50
N SER A 38 19.01 0.40 4.22
CA SER A 38 19.08 1.37 3.15
C SER A 38 17.71 1.89 2.75
N ARG A 39 16.60 1.24 3.15
CA ARG A 39 15.25 1.56 2.67
C ARG A 39 14.29 1.81 3.82
N VAL A 40 13.55 2.90 3.70
CA VAL A 40 12.50 3.31 4.63
C VAL A 40 11.24 3.60 3.84
N LEU A 41 10.13 2.99 4.23
CA LEU A 41 8.79 3.46 3.84
C LEU A 41 8.40 4.55 4.83
N GLU A 42 8.16 5.76 4.35
CA GLU A 42 7.59 6.83 5.15
C GLU A 42 6.12 7.00 4.78
N LEU A 43 5.27 7.00 5.81
CA LEU A 43 3.84 7.30 5.76
C LEU A 43 3.63 8.57 6.59
N TYR A 44 3.14 9.64 5.96
CA TYR A 44 3.06 10.96 6.58
C TYR A 44 1.78 11.68 6.18
N GLU A 45 1.37 12.62 7.03
CA GLU A 45 0.24 13.50 6.73
C GLU A 45 0.75 14.81 6.12
N GLU A 46 0.12 15.24 5.03
CA GLU A 46 0.34 16.54 4.40
C GLU A 46 -0.96 17.00 3.76
N ASP A 47 -1.35 18.26 4.01
CA ASP A 47 -2.56 18.89 3.47
C ASP A 47 -3.89 18.13 3.70
N GLY A 48 -4.00 17.42 4.83
CA GLY A 48 -5.19 16.63 5.15
C GLY A 48 -5.27 15.28 4.42
N TYR A 49 -4.16 14.86 3.81
CA TYR A 49 -4.02 13.57 3.16
C TYR A 49 -2.87 12.76 3.76
N ILE A 50 -3.00 11.45 3.67
CA ILE A 50 -1.94 10.50 3.99
C ILE A 50 -1.20 10.21 2.69
N ASN A 51 0.08 10.54 2.70
CA ASN A 51 1.01 10.36 1.61
C ASN A 51 2.04 9.30 1.99
N TYR A 52 2.71 8.76 0.98
CA TYR A 52 3.74 7.75 1.20
C TYR A 52 4.90 7.90 0.22
N ARG A 53 6.10 7.52 0.67
CA ARG A 53 7.29 7.46 -0.19
C ARG A 53 8.33 6.47 0.30
N PHE A 54 9.16 5.98 -0.62
CA PHE A 54 10.38 5.29 -0.25
C PHE A 54 11.54 6.29 -0.11
N LYS A 55 12.27 6.18 0.99
CA LYS A 55 13.59 6.80 1.15
C LYS A 55 14.65 5.72 0.93
N THR A 56 15.73 6.07 0.24
CA THR A 56 16.93 5.23 0.14
C THR A 56 18.18 6.02 0.44
N GLY A 57 18.93 5.63 1.48
CA GLY A 57 20.17 6.32 1.89
C GLY A 57 19.97 7.83 2.12
N GLY A 58 18.90 8.21 2.85
CA GLY A 58 18.54 9.60 3.13
C GLY A 58 17.95 10.39 1.95
N LYS A 59 17.92 9.83 0.73
CA LYS A 59 17.30 10.46 -0.44
C LYS A 59 15.88 9.92 -0.63
N SER A 60 14.89 10.80 -0.66
CA SER A 60 13.52 10.47 -1.06
C SER A 60 13.50 10.12 -2.55
N ARG A 61 12.93 8.98 -2.91
CA ARG A 61 12.70 8.57 -4.30
C ARG A 61 11.21 8.40 -4.54
N GLY A 62 10.63 9.37 -5.25
CA GLY A 62 9.23 9.38 -5.66
C GLY A 62 8.29 9.80 -4.53
N THR A 63 7.47 10.80 -4.79
CA THR A 63 6.24 11.11 -4.03
C THR A 63 5.11 10.25 -4.60
N SER A 64 4.21 9.77 -3.75
CA SER A 64 2.99 9.13 -4.24
C SER A 64 2.15 10.11 -5.07
N LYS A 65 1.52 9.61 -6.14
CA LYS A 65 0.39 10.27 -6.79
C LYS A 65 -0.91 10.09 -5.99
N ALA A 66 -0.94 9.17 -5.04
CA ALA A 66 -2.12 8.87 -4.24
C ALA A 66 -2.01 9.60 -2.90
N SER A 67 -2.92 10.54 -2.71
CA SER A 67 -3.16 11.28 -1.48
C SER A 67 -4.41 10.69 -0.86
N ILE A 68 -4.25 9.83 0.15
CA ILE A 68 -5.34 9.11 0.80
C ILE A 68 -6.07 10.10 1.72
N PRO A 69 -7.39 10.31 1.62
CA PRO A 69 -8.08 11.24 2.51
C PRO A 69 -7.89 10.89 3.99
N LYS A 70 -7.65 11.90 4.83
CA LYS A 70 -7.57 11.69 6.28
C LYS A 70 -8.87 11.11 6.83
N GLY A 71 -8.75 10.10 7.68
CA GLY A 71 -9.89 9.39 8.29
C GLY A 71 -10.37 8.18 7.48
N SER A 72 -9.87 7.98 6.25
CA SER A 72 -10.12 6.74 5.51
C SER A 72 -9.52 5.52 6.23
N PRO A 73 -10.16 4.33 6.16
CA PRO A 73 -9.65 3.09 6.74
C PRO A 73 -8.54 2.46 5.87
N TRP A 74 -7.44 3.18 5.71
CA TRP A 74 -6.32 2.80 4.88
C TRP A 74 -5.43 1.74 5.55
N PHE A 75 -4.63 1.05 4.74
CA PHE A 75 -3.52 0.25 5.23
C PHE A 75 -2.39 0.17 4.21
N ALA A 76 -1.18 -0.10 4.69
CA ALA A 76 -0.09 -0.60 3.88
C ALA A 76 0.26 -2.04 4.29
N PHE A 77 0.42 -2.94 3.33
CA PHE A 77 0.85 -4.31 3.54
C PHE A 77 2.23 -4.50 2.95
N VAL A 78 3.19 -4.85 3.80
CA VAL A 78 4.56 -5.10 3.37
C VAL A 78 4.69 -6.58 2.97
N GLU A 79 4.55 -6.84 1.67
CA GLU A 79 4.69 -8.20 1.12
C GLU A 79 6.15 -8.62 1.12
N THR A 80 7.04 -7.73 0.66
CA THR A 80 8.50 -7.92 0.70
C THR A 80 9.18 -6.57 0.89
N ARG A 81 10.50 -6.56 1.14
CA ARG A 81 11.33 -5.33 1.17
C ARG A 81 11.24 -4.44 -0.09
N ASN A 82 10.72 -4.99 -1.20
CA ASN A 82 10.62 -4.32 -2.49
C ASN A 82 9.18 -4.18 -2.98
N ARG A 83 8.19 -4.71 -2.26
CA ARG A 83 6.78 -4.74 -2.67
C ARG A 83 5.92 -4.36 -1.48
N VAL A 84 5.26 -3.21 -1.59
CA VAL A 84 4.31 -2.72 -0.59
C VAL A 84 2.99 -2.45 -1.29
N TRP A 85 1.92 -3.01 -0.77
CA TRP A 85 0.57 -2.73 -1.22
C TRP A 85 -0.05 -1.66 -0.32
N ILE A 86 -0.74 -0.68 -0.89
CA ILE A 86 -1.34 0.42 -0.14
C ILE A 86 -2.78 0.58 -0.60
N TYR A 87 -3.72 0.37 0.32
CA TYR A 87 -5.14 0.58 0.09
C TYR A 87 -5.54 1.97 0.58
N ASP A 88 -6.28 2.72 -0.23
CA ASP A 88 -6.70 4.09 0.08
C ASP A 88 -7.91 4.19 1.01
N GLY A 89 -8.50 3.06 1.41
CA GLY A 89 -9.70 3.03 2.25
C GLY A 89 -11.00 3.23 1.48
N VAL A 90 -10.96 3.38 0.16
CA VAL A 90 -12.14 3.58 -0.69
C VAL A 90 -12.21 2.47 -1.74
N ASP A 91 -11.40 2.54 -2.79
CA ASP A 91 -11.54 1.69 -3.98
C ASP A 91 -10.24 1.52 -4.78
N ASP A 92 -9.13 2.10 -4.34
CA ASP A 92 -7.84 1.91 -5.00
C ASP A 92 -6.85 1.13 -4.13
N LEU A 93 -6.20 0.16 -4.77
CA LEU A 93 -5.06 -0.56 -4.20
C LEU A 93 -3.86 -0.31 -5.09
N VAL A 94 -2.80 0.20 -4.47
CA VAL A 94 -1.57 0.59 -5.13
C VAL A 94 -0.43 -0.35 -4.74
N LEU A 95 0.24 -0.94 -5.73
CA LEU A 95 1.51 -1.61 -5.56
C LEU A 95 2.65 -0.61 -5.76
N LEU A 96 3.43 -0.43 -4.71
CA LEU A 96 4.76 0.13 -4.76
C LEU A 96 5.78 -0.98 -4.97
N SER A 97 6.42 -1.00 -6.14
CA SER A 97 7.48 -1.96 -6.47
C SER A 97 8.81 -1.25 -6.71
N ASN A 98 9.88 -1.76 -6.11
CA ASN A 98 11.25 -1.27 -6.29
C ASN A 98 12.23 -2.44 -6.44
N SER A 99 11.84 -3.41 -7.27
CA SER A 99 12.68 -4.53 -7.70
C SER A 99 13.44 -4.18 -8.98
N GLU A 100 14.47 -4.96 -9.33
CA GLU A 100 15.21 -4.77 -10.59
C GLU A 100 14.32 -4.98 -11.83
N LYS A 101 13.33 -5.87 -11.74
CA LYS A 101 12.43 -6.23 -12.85
C LYS A 101 11.21 -5.32 -12.95
N GLN A 102 10.76 -4.77 -11.83
CA GLN A 102 9.56 -3.93 -11.73
C GLN A 102 9.83 -2.80 -10.75
N ARG A 103 9.90 -1.59 -11.28
CA ARG A 103 10.11 -0.36 -10.51
C ARG A 103 9.04 0.65 -10.88
N GLY A 104 8.21 1.02 -9.92
CA GLY A 104 7.14 1.97 -10.14
C GLY A 104 6.03 1.88 -9.09
N THR A 105 5.00 2.69 -9.34
CA THR A 105 3.75 2.74 -8.58
C THR A 105 2.64 2.30 -9.54
N TYR A 106 1.93 1.24 -9.19
CA TYR A 106 0.91 0.60 -10.03
C TYR A 106 -0.41 0.59 -9.27
N SER A 107 -1.47 1.17 -9.83
CA SER A 107 -2.81 1.18 -9.22
C SER A 107 -3.69 0.14 -9.92
N ILE A 108 -4.58 -0.53 -9.19
CA ILE A 108 -5.54 -1.47 -9.80
C ILE A 108 -6.42 -0.75 -10.82
N LYS A 109 -6.85 0.47 -10.53
CA LYS A 109 -7.68 1.27 -11.46
C LYS A 109 -7.02 1.52 -12.81
N VAL A 110 -5.69 1.58 -12.84
CA VAL A 110 -4.91 1.87 -14.05
C VAL A 110 -4.41 0.59 -14.73
N CYS A 111 -3.96 -0.38 -13.93
CA CYS A 111 -3.28 -1.57 -14.41
C CYS A 111 -4.23 -2.77 -14.64
N GLY A 112 -5.45 -2.72 -14.11
CA GLY A 112 -6.50 -3.73 -14.33
C GLY A 112 -6.10 -5.14 -13.90
N ASP A 113 -6.54 -6.13 -14.67
CA ASP A 113 -6.51 -7.56 -14.31
C ASP A 113 -5.12 -8.10 -13.96
N TRP A 114 -4.07 -7.61 -14.63
CA TRP A 114 -2.69 -8.08 -14.40
C TRP A 114 -2.26 -7.82 -12.94
N LEU A 115 -2.71 -6.71 -12.36
CA LEU A 115 -2.35 -6.33 -10.99
C LEU A 115 -3.24 -7.06 -9.99
N ILE A 116 -4.51 -7.27 -10.32
CA ILE A 116 -5.47 -8.02 -9.50
C ILE A 116 -4.97 -9.44 -9.25
N GLN A 117 -4.41 -10.10 -10.28
CA GLN A 117 -3.87 -11.46 -10.18
C GLN A 117 -2.64 -11.58 -9.26
N GLN A 118 -2.06 -10.45 -8.83
CA GLN A 118 -0.89 -10.43 -7.95
C GLN A 118 -1.20 -10.05 -6.52
N ILE A 119 -2.46 -9.72 -6.19
CA ILE A 119 -2.82 -9.34 -4.84
C ILE A 119 -2.57 -10.53 -3.90
N PRO A 120 -1.77 -10.36 -2.83
CA PRO A 120 -1.57 -11.41 -1.84
C PRO A 120 -2.90 -11.78 -1.15
N PRO A 121 -3.14 -13.07 -0.83
CA PRO A 121 -4.36 -13.50 -0.14
C PRO A 121 -4.64 -12.72 1.16
N GLU A 122 -3.60 -12.35 1.88
CA GLU A 122 -3.65 -11.55 3.11
C GLU A 122 -4.31 -10.19 2.85
N VAL A 123 -3.98 -9.56 1.73
CA VAL A 123 -4.55 -8.27 1.33
C VAL A 123 -6.01 -8.46 0.93
N THR A 124 -6.31 -9.45 0.09
CA THR A 124 -7.68 -9.74 -0.38
C THR A 124 -8.65 -9.94 0.79
N SER A 125 -8.23 -10.59 1.88
CA SER A 125 -9.07 -10.82 3.06
C SER A 125 -9.50 -9.55 3.81
N ARG A 126 -8.84 -8.41 3.56
CA ARG A 126 -9.10 -7.12 4.23
C ARG A 126 -9.66 -6.06 3.29
N LEU A 127 -9.77 -6.35 2.00
CA LEU A 127 -10.37 -5.44 1.05
C LEU A 127 -11.91 -5.52 1.17
N PRO A 128 -12.62 -4.39 1.30
CA PRO A 128 -14.07 -4.41 1.21
C PRO A 128 -14.46 -4.80 -0.22
N ASN A 129 -15.06 -5.98 -0.39
CA ASN A 129 -15.57 -6.58 -1.65
C ASN A 129 -15.10 -5.95 -2.98
N LEU A 130 -13.78 -5.76 -3.17
CA LEU A 130 -13.22 -5.19 -4.40
C LEU A 130 -13.42 -6.13 -5.60
N LEU A 131 -13.83 -7.37 -5.34
CA LEU A 131 -13.98 -8.45 -6.31
C LEU A 131 -15.44 -8.74 -6.70
N ASP A 132 -16.44 -8.06 -6.13
CA ASP A 132 -17.84 -8.30 -6.51
C ASP A 132 -18.18 -7.78 -7.92
N ASN A 133 -17.39 -6.85 -8.47
CA ASN A 133 -17.59 -6.32 -9.83
C ASN A 133 -17.13 -7.27 -10.95
N SER A 134 -16.42 -8.37 -10.63
CA SER A 134 -15.98 -9.34 -11.64
C SER A 134 -17.10 -10.28 -12.11
N LYS A 135 -18.28 -10.26 -11.46
CA LYS A 135 -19.43 -11.12 -11.81
C LYS A 135 -20.53 -10.43 -12.62
N SER A 136 -20.44 -9.12 -12.88
CA SER A 136 -21.54 -8.37 -13.51
C SER A 136 -21.47 -8.27 -15.04
N SER A 137 -20.43 -8.82 -15.69
CA SER A 137 -20.27 -8.74 -17.15
C SER A 137 -20.77 -9.99 -17.90
N GLU A 138 -21.34 -10.98 -17.21
CA GLU A 138 -21.72 -12.26 -17.81
C GLU A 138 -23.23 -12.50 -17.76
N THR A 139 -24.03 -11.49 -18.13
CA THR A 139 -25.45 -11.72 -18.45
C THR A 139 -25.93 -10.59 -19.36
N ASN A 140 -25.85 -10.79 -20.68
CA ASN A 140 -26.76 -10.23 -21.67
C ASN A 140 -26.31 -10.67 -23.07
N ASN A 141 -26.63 -11.92 -23.42
CA ASN A 141 -27.16 -12.15 -24.76
C ASN A 141 -28.39 -13.02 -24.59
N VAL A 142 -29.50 -12.30 -24.47
CA VAL A 142 -30.85 -12.83 -24.44
C VAL A 142 -31.13 -13.40 -25.82
N ASP A 143 -31.58 -14.65 -25.84
CA ASP A 143 -32.27 -15.26 -26.96
C ASP A 143 -33.25 -14.27 -27.61
N ALA A 144 -32.99 -13.91 -28.87
CA ALA A 144 -34.01 -13.40 -29.77
C ALA A 144 -34.53 -14.59 -30.59
N ALA A 145 -35.73 -15.02 -30.21
CA ALA A 145 -36.49 -16.12 -30.77
C ALA A 145 -36.99 -15.89 -32.21
N SER A 146 -37.18 -17.00 -32.91
CA SER A 146 -38.31 -17.40 -33.76
C SER A 146 -38.96 -16.46 -34.80
N GLY A 147 -39.20 -17.04 -35.97
CA GLY A 147 -40.22 -16.66 -36.99
C GLY A 147 -39.61 -15.87 -38.15
N GLU A 148 -39.68 -16.27 -39.41
CA GLU A 148 -40.69 -17.05 -40.16
C GLU A 148 -40.04 -18.03 -41.16
#